data_AF-A0A1Y5FGY2-F1
#
_entry.id   AF-A0A1Y5FGY2-F1
#
_cell.length_a   1.000
_cell.length_b   1.000
_cell.length_c   1.000
_cell.angle_alpha   90.00
_cell.angle_beta   90.00
_cell.angle_gamma   90.00
#
_symmetry.space_group_name_H-M   'P 1'
#
loop_
_entity.id
_entity.type
_entity.pdbx_description
1 polymer ?
#
loop_
_entity_poly.entity_id
_entity_poly.type
_entity_poly.pdbx_seq_one_letter_code
_entity_poly.pdbx_strand_id
1 'polypeptide(L)'
;MAEQYHYGQFTDSHLNLLKKGIELYNIEHFWECHEEIEDLWLEDYGDNARYVYWVIIQVATSLYHYLDGNLAGAEGMIRKAKRKLDTCEEKRVETELLEKFLDWSEFKKLVREIPEKSSLDDYNKLHRFKFKNPDVWDKI
;
A
#
# COMPACT_ATOMS: atom_id res chain seq x y z
N MET A 1 12.67 -13.99 18.44
CA MET A 1 13.70 -12.97 18.68
C MET A 1 13.03 -11.65 18.37
N ALA A 2 12.86 -10.76 19.35
CA ALA A 2 12.20 -9.48 19.09
C ALA A 2 13.13 -8.67 18.19
N GLU A 3 12.79 -8.54 16.91
CA GLU A 3 13.45 -7.60 16.01
C GLU A 3 13.26 -6.20 16.61
N GLN A 4 14.37 -5.55 16.92
CA GLN A 4 14.40 -4.28 17.64
C GLN A 4 14.08 -3.15 16.66
N TYR A 5 12.80 -3.01 16.28
CA TYR A 5 12.36 -1.88 15.45
C TYR A 5 12.48 -0.56 16.24
N HIS A 6 12.89 0.50 15.57
CA HIS A 6 12.93 1.84 16.14
C HIS A 6 11.63 2.59 15.87
N TYR A 7 11.31 3.59 16.70
CA TYR A 7 10.14 4.44 16.51
C TYR A 7 10.09 5.03 15.08
N GLY A 8 8.95 4.93 14.42
CA GLY A 8 8.80 5.35 13.02
C GLY A 8 8.96 4.24 11.98
N GLN A 9 9.34 3.02 12.37
CA GLN A 9 9.43 1.87 11.46
C GLN A 9 8.16 1.03 11.48
N PHE A 10 7.89 0.36 10.36
CA PHE A 10 6.78 -0.56 10.23
C PHE A 10 7.02 -1.83 11.05
N THR A 11 6.05 -2.25 11.86
CA THR A 11 6.19 -3.34 12.85
C THR A 11 5.06 -4.33 12.73
N ASP A 12 5.11 -5.44 13.48
CA ASP A 12 4.04 -6.43 13.53
C ASP A 12 2.69 -5.84 13.98
N SER A 13 2.70 -4.82 14.86
CA SER A 13 1.46 -4.14 15.26
C SER A 13 0.79 -3.47 14.07
N HIS A 14 1.58 -2.73 13.29
CA HIS A 14 1.10 -2.06 12.08
C HIS A 14 0.62 -3.08 11.02
N LEU A 15 1.35 -4.19 10.87
CA LEU A 15 0.97 -5.26 9.96
C LEU A 15 -0.38 -5.90 10.35
N ASN A 16 -0.60 -6.14 11.64
CA ASN A 16 -1.84 -6.74 12.13
C ASN A 16 -3.05 -5.85 11.88
N LEU A 17 -2.90 -4.53 12.06
CA LEU A 17 -3.96 -3.56 11.77
C LEU A 17 -4.32 -3.55 10.27
N LEU A 18 -3.34 -3.69 9.37
CA LEU A 18 -3.57 -3.68 7.92
C LEU A 18 -4.32 -4.89 7.37
N LYS A 19 -4.43 -6.00 8.11
CA LYS A 19 -4.97 -7.27 7.60
C LYS A 19 -6.29 -7.07 6.86
N LYS A 20 -7.22 -6.31 7.45
CA LYS A 20 -8.54 -6.12 6.86
C LYS A 20 -8.51 -5.34 5.55
N GLY A 21 -7.76 -4.24 5.50
CA GLY A 21 -7.57 -3.47 4.27
C GLY A 21 -6.92 -4.30 3.15
N ILE A 22 -5.97 -5.18 3.51
CA ILE A 22 -5.30 -6.05 2.55
C ILE A 22 -6.24 -7.13 2.00
N GLU A 23 -7.12 -7.70 2.82
CA GLU A 23 -8.18 -8.59 2.33
C GLU A 23 -9.07 -7.89 1.29
N LEU A 24 -9.52 -6.67 1.61
CA LEU A 24 -10.37 -5.86 0.73
C LEU A 24 -9.67 -5.52 -0.59
N TYR A 25 -8.39 -5.12 -0.52
CA TYR A 25 -7.56 -4.90 -1.72
C TYR A 25 -7.53 -6.14 -2.62
N ASN A 26 -7.29 -7.31 -2.02
CA ASN A 26 -7.13 -8.56 -2.76
C ASN A 26 -8.42 -8.98 -3.49
N ILE A 27 -9.59 -8.64 -2.97
CA ILE A 27 -10.88 -8.90 -3.63
C ILE A 27 -11.37 -7.73 -4.51
N GLU A 28 -10.52 -6.74 -4.80
CA GLU A 28 -10.81 -5.58 -5.67
C GLU A 28 -11.84 -4.59 -5.07
N HIS A 29 -12.10 -4.68 -3.77
CA HIS A 29 -12.90 -3.71 -3.02
C HIS A 29 -12.02 -2.52 -2.63
N PHE A 30 -11.54 -1.79 -3.64
CA PHE A 30 -10.51 -0.76 -3.45
C PHE A 30 -11.00 0.48 -2.69
N TRP A 31 -12.29 0.82 -2.81
CA TRP A 31 -12.86 1.93 -2.05
C TRP A 31 -12.96 1.58 -0.56
N GLU A 32 -13.48 0.40 -0.25
CA GLU A 32 -13.59 -0.09 1.12
C GLU A 32 -12.20 -0.33 1.74
N CYS A 33 -11.23 -0.80 0.96
CA CYS A 33 -9.83 -0.87 1.37
C CYS A 33 -9.29 0.51 1.77
N HIS A 34 -9.59 1.55 0.97
CA HIS A 34 -9.22 2.92 1.30
C HIS A 34 -9.83 3.36 2.64
N GLU A 35 -11.14 3.18 2.82
CA GLU A 35 -11.84 3.61 4.04
C GLU A 35 -11.31 2.88 5.28
N GLU A 36 -11.13 1.57 5.20
CA GLU A 36 -10.61 0.75 6.30
C GLU A 36 -9.21 1.20 6.74
N ILE A 37 -8.32 1.54 5.80
CA ILE A 37 -6.94 1.93 6.10
C ILE A 37 -6.85 3.42 6.48
N GLU A 38 -7.77 4.28 6.03
CA GLU A 38 -7.77 5.71 6.35
C GLU A 38 -7.96 5.96 7.86
N ASP A 39 -8.84 5.21 8.51
CA ASP A 39 -9.05 5.29 9.97
C ASP A 39 -7.75 4.97 10.74
N LEU A 40 -7.08 3.86 10.38
CA LEU A 40 -5.78 3.47 10.94
C LEU A 40 -4.71 4.54 10.71
N TRP A 41 -4.70 5.11 9.49
CA TRP A 41 -3.78 6.18 9.14
C TRP A 41 -4.00 7.40 10.02
N LEU A 42 -5.24 7.80 10.30
CA LEU A 42 -5.54 8.94 11.17
C LEU A 42 -5.11 8.70 12.62
N GLU A 43 -5.30 7.49 13.16
CA GLU A 43 -4.95 7.12 14.54
C GLU A 43 -3.45 7.17 14.82
N ASP A 44 -2.61 6.71 13.87
CA ASP A 44 -1.15 6.67 14.01
C ASP A 44 -0.47 8.05 13.77
N TYR A 45 -1.11 9.15 14.14
CA TYR A 45 -0.55 10.49 13.97
C TYR A 45 0.76 10.71 14.74
N GLY A 46 1.80 11.10 13.99
CA GLY A 46 3.14 11.30 14.51
C GLY A 46 4.06 10.09 14.37
N ASP A 47 3.53 8.93 13.97
CA ASP A 47 4.34 7.76 13.58
C ASP A 47 4.61 7.81 12.07
N ASN A 48 5.87 7.60 11.65
CA ASN A 48 6.22 7.50 10.24
C ASN A 48 5.78 6.17 9.61
N ALA A 49 5.50 5.13 10.40
CA ALA A 49 4.99 3.83 9.94
C ALA A 49 3.70 3.99 9.13
N ARG A 50 2.86 4.97 9.48
CA ARG A 50 1.62 5.31 8.74
C ARG A 50 1.87 5.67 7.28
N TYR A 51 3.09 6.00 6.88
CA TYR A 51 3.39 6.29 5.47
C TYR A 51 3.17 5.06 4.59
N VAL A 52 3.35 3.83 5.12
CA VAL A 52 3.00 2.59 4.40
C VAL A 52 1.50 2.55 4.13
N TYR A 53 0.66 2.83 5.13
CA TYR A 53 -0.79 2.92 4.96
C TYR A 53 -1.15 3.93 3.89
N TRP A 54 -0.50 5.10 3.91
CA TRP A 54 -0.76 6.17 2.97
C TRP A 54 -0.46 5.77 1.51
N VAL A 55 0.58 4.98 1.28
CA VAL A 55 0.86 4.41 -0.05
C VAL A 55 -0.29 3.50 -0.47
N ILE A 56 -0.71 2.57 0.39
CA ILE A 56 -1.76 1.59 0.05
C ILE A 56 -3.09 2.30 -0.21
N ILE A 57 -3.49 3.26 0.63
CA ILE A 57 -4.65 4.15 0.43
C ILE A 57 -4.59 4.79 -0.96
N GLN A 58 -3.47 5.44 -1.31
CA GLN A 58 -3.33 6.12 -2.60
C GLN A 58 -3.38 5.16 -3.79
N VAL A 59 -2.80 3.96 -3.67
CA VAL A 59 -2.86 2.94 -4.73
C VAL A 59 -4.27 2.37 -4.86
N ALA A 60 -4.97 2.11 -3.75
CA ALA A 60 -6.35 1.67 -3.77
C ALA A 60 -7.27 2.72 -4.43
N THR A 61 -7.16 4.00 -4.05
CA THR A 61 -7.91 5.09 -4.71
C THR A 61 -7.55 5.19 -6.20
N SER A 62 -6.27 4.97 -6.56
CA SER A 62 -5.85 4.94 -7.96
C SER A 62 -6.54 3.82 -8.75
N LEU A 63 -6.63 2.62 -8.18
CA LEU A 63 -7.27 1.47 -8.82
C LEU A 63 -8.79 1.61 -8.87
N TYR A 64 -9.40 2.22 -7.85
CA TYR A 64 -10.81 2.60 -7.89
C TYR A 64 -11.13 3.52 -9.09
N HIS A 65 -10.32 4.57 -9.30
CA HIS A 65 -10.49 5.43 -10.47
C HIS A 65 -10.21 4.72 -11.80
N TYR A 66 -9.26 3.79 -11.83
CA TYR A 66 -9.02 2.95 -13.00
C TYR A 66 -10.24 2.11 -13.36
N LEU A 67 -10.94 1.50 -12.39
CA LEU A 67 -12.15 0.72 -12.62
C LEU A 67 -13.31 1.59 -13.16
N ASP A 68 -13.37 2.85 -12.78
CA ASP A 68 -14.34 3.84 -13.27
C ASP A 68 -13.95 4.42 -14.66
N GLY A 69 -12.81 4.03 -15.23
CA GLY A 69 -12.27 4.60 -16.46
C GLY A 69 -11.78 6.05 -16.30
N ASN A 70 -11.71 6.56 -15.07
CA ASN A 70 -11.25 7.89 -14.73
C ASN A 70 -9.70 7.94 -14.70
N LEU A 71 -9.10 8.02 -15.88
CA LEU A 71 -7.64 8.06 -16.04
C LEU A 71 -6.99 9.23 -15.29
N ALA A 72 -7.59 10.42 -15.31
CA ALA A 72 -7.04 11.59 -14.63
C ALA A 72 -6.98 11.40 -13.10
N GLY A 73 -8.01 10.79 -12.51
CA GLY A 73 -8.05 10.42 -11.11
C GLY A 73 -6.98 9.38 -10.76
N ALA A 74 -6.88 8.32 -11.57
CA ALA A 74 -5.87 7.26 -11.40
C ALA A 74 -4.44 7.84 -11.45
N GLU A 75 -4.12 8.64 -12.48
CA GLU A 75 -2.82 9.30 -12.61
C GLU A 75 -2.48 10.22 -11.43
N GLY A 76 -3.47 10.97 -10.95
CA GLY A 76 -3.33 11.84 -9.80
C GLY A 76 -2.87 11.08 -8.56
N MET A 77 -3.50 9.94 -8.30
CA MET A 77 -3.24 9.12 -7.11
C MET A 77 -1.96 8.29 -7.23
N ILE A 78 -1.69 7.65 -8.37
CA ILE A 78 -0.45 6.87 -8.54
C ILE A 78 0.79 7.76 -8.42
N ARG A 79 0.72 9.01 -8.90
CA ARG A 79 1.82 9.98 -8.76
C ARG A 79 2.06 10.36 -7.30
N LYS A 80 0.99 10.47 -6.49
CA LYS A 80 1.11 10.68 -5.04
C LYS A 80 1.73 9.46 -4.36
N ALA A 81 1.28 8.25 -4.73
CA ALA A 81 1.80 6.99 -4.21
C ALA A 81 3.30 6.85 -4.40
N LYS A 82 3.80 7.15 -5.61
CA LYS A 82 5.25 7.14 -5.91
C LYS A 82 6.05 8.06 -4.99
N ARG A 83 5.63 9.32 -4.85
CA ARG A 83 6.31 10.26 -3.93
C ARG A 83 6.27 9.78 -2.48
N LYS A 84 5.19 9.09 -2.09
CA LYS A 84 5.06 8.56 -0.74
C LYS A 84 5.97 7.34 -0.53
N LEU A 85 6.14 6.48 -1.53
CA LEU A 85 7.15 5.42 -1.53
C LEU A 85 8.55 5.99 -1.34
N ASP A 86 8.90 7.05 -2.07
CA ASP A 86 10.20 7.72 -1.91
C ASP A 86 10.38 8.23 -0.46
N THR A 87 9.32 8.79 0.15
CA THR A 87 9.34 9.21 1.56
C THR A 87 9.56 8.02 2.52
N CYS A 88 8.92 6.87 2.27
CA CYS A 88 9.10 5.67 3.09
C CYS A 88 10.57 5.20 3.07
N GLU A 89 11.18 5.18 1.89
CA GLU A 89 12.58 4.81 1.68
C GLU A 89 13.53 5.81 2.36
N GLU A 90 13.33 7.12 2.15
CA GLU A 90 14.14 8.18 2.77
C GLU A 90 14.09 8.16 4.30
N LYS A 91 12.91 7.90 4.87
CA LYS A 91 12.69 7.85 6.32
C LYS A 91 12.99 6.48 6.93
N ARG A 92 13.40 5.49 6.12
CA ARG A 92 13.70 4.11 6.54
C ARG A 92 12.55 3.47 7.32
N VAL A 93 11.33 3.74 6.87
CA VAL A 93 10.10 3.20 7.47
C VAL A 93 9.99 1.70 7.21
N GLU A 94 10.45 1.28 6.04
CA GLU A 94 10.32 -0.09 5.55
C GLU A 94 11.14 -1.07 6.37
N THR A 95 10.53 -2.22 6.69
CA THR A 95 11.16 -3.36 7.36
C THR A 95 10.97 -4.62 6.52
N GLU A 96 11.71 -5.67 6.89
CA GLU A 96 11.62 -7.02 6.35
C GLU A 96 10.18 -7.58 6.33
N LEU A 97 9.32 -7.10 7.24
CA LEU A 97 7.90 -7.48 7.28
C LEU A 97 7.17 -7.11 6.00
N LEU A 98 7.45 -5.94 5.42
CA LEU A 98 6.80 -5.50 4.18
C LEU A 98 7.13 -6.46 3.02
N GLU A 99 8.39 -6.88 2.90
CA GLU A 99 8.77 -7.85 1.89
C GLU A 99 8.15 -9.23 2.18
N LYS A 100 8.28 -9.69 3.43
CA LYS A 100 7.82 -11.01 3.84
C LYS A 100 6.31 -11.19 3.67
N PHE A 101 5.51 -10.19 3.98
CA PHE A 101 4.05 -10.29 4.05
C PHE A 101 3.30 -9.50 2.98
N LEU A 102 3.90 -8.48 2.38
CA LEU A 102 3.24 -7.62 1.39
C LEU A 102 3.90 -7.65 -0.01
N ASP A 103 4.91 -8.50 -0.23
CA ASP A 103 5.68 -8.53 -1.51
C ASP A 103 6.09 -7.12 -1.97
N TRP A 104 6.54 -6.32 -1.00
CA TRP A 104 6.65 -4.86 -1.14
C TRP A 104 7.54 -4.44 -2.31
N SER A 105 8.62 -5.17 -2.60
CA SER A 105 9.47 -4.87 -3.75
C SER A 105 8.74 -5.00 -5.09
N GLU A 106 7.92 -6.04 -5.27
CA GLU A 106 7.12 -6.20 -6.50
C GLU A 106 6.01 -5.14 -6.56
N PHE A 107 5.34 -4.88 -5.44
CA PHE A 107 4.34 -3.81 -5.36
C PHE A 107 4.91 -2.44 -5.77
N LYS A 108 6.07 -2.06 -5.20
CA LYS A 108 6.77 -0.81 -5.55
C LYS A 108 7.16 -0.78 -7.03
N LYS A 109 7.65 -1.89 -7.57
CA LYS A 109 8.00 -2.00 -8.98
C LYS A 109 6.79 -1.74 -9.87
N LEU A 110 5.66 -2.41 -9.61
CA LEU A 110 4.43 -2.23 -10.39
C LEU A 110 3.87 -0.80 -10.30
N VAL A 111 3.90 -0.18 -9.11
CA VAL A 111 3.51 1.22 -8.92
C VAL A 111 4.43 2.16 -9.72
N ARG A 112 5.74 1.91 -9.74
CA ARG A 112 6.74 2.73 -10.45
C ARG A 112 6.75 2.49 -11.96
N GLU A 113 6.33 1.31 -12.44
CA GLU A 113 6.23 0.96 -13.87
C GLU A 113 5.22 1.82 -14.65
N ILE A 114 4.14 2.27 -14.00
CA ILE A 114 3.14 3.14 -14.63
C ILE A 114 3.81 4.47 -15.03
N PRO A 115 3.74 4.96 -16.27
CA PRO A 115 4.38 6.22 -16.65
C PRO A 115 3.66 7.47 -16.09
N GLU A 116 4.29 8.64 -16.12
CA GLU A 116 3.66 9.89 -15.65
C GLU A 116 2.46 10.33 -16.50
N LYS A 117 2.53 10.04 -17.80
CA LYS A 117 1.45 10.16 -18.76
C LYS A 117 1.12 8.73 -19.21
N SER A 118 0.06 8.21 -18.62
CA SER A 118 -0.36 6.81 -18.73
C SER A 118 -1.61 6.66 -19.59
N SER A 119 -1.91 5.41 -19.87
CA SER A 119 -3.17 4.91 -20.38
C SER A 119 -3.77 3.96 -19.35
N LEU A 120 -5.04 3.59 -19.49
CA LEU A 120 -5.66 2.60 -18.60
C LEU A 120 -4.92 1.24 -18.68
N ASP A 121 -4.38 0.89 -19.85
CA ASP A 121 -3.67 -0.39 -20.03
C ASP A 121 -2.40 -0.52 -19.19
N ASP A 122 -1.76 0.60 -18.84
CA ASP A 122 -0.57 0.60 -17.99
C ASP A 122 -0.86 0.12 -16.56
N TYR A 123 -2.12 0.20 -16.10
CA TYR A 123 -2.55 -0.23 -14.76
C TYR A 123 -2.84 -1.73 -14.70
N ASN A 124 -2.96 -2.43 -15.84
CA ASN A 124 -3.42 -3.82 -15.88
C ASN A 124 -2.59 -4.77 -15.01
N LYS A 125 -1.28 -4.57 -14.92
CA LYS A 125 -0.42 -5.38 -14.05
C LYS A 125 -0.64 -5.08 -12.57
N LEU A 126 -0.71 -3.79 -12.21
CA LEU A 126 -0.94 -3.36 -10.83
C LEU A 126 -2.34 -3.77 -10.35
N HIS A 127 -3.36 -3.69 -11.21
CA HIS A 127 -4.71 -4.15 -10.91
C HIS A 127 -4.77 -5.64 -10.57
N ARG A 128 -3.97 -6.47 -11.28
CA ARG A 128 -3.90 -7.92 -11.04
C ARG A 128 -3.04 -8.30 -9.86
N PHE A 129 -2.25 -7.37 -9.32
CA PHE A 129 -1.42 -7.64 -8.15
C PHE A 129 -2.30 -7.93 -6.93
N LYS A 130 -1.88 -8.90 -6.13
CA LYS A 130 -2.51 -9.28 -4.88
C LYS A 130 -1.41 -9.41 -3.84
N PHE A 131 -1.62 -8.83 -2.67
CA PHE A 131 -0.76 -9.05 -1.51
C PHE A 131 -0.88 -10.50 -1.04
N LYS A 132 0.12 -10.99 -0.29
CA LYS A 132 0.02 -12.33 0.33
C LYS A 132 -1.20 -12.37 1.26
N ASN A 133 -1.89 -13.51 1.27
CA ASN A 133 -3.10 -13.69 2.07
C ASN A 133 -2.83 -13.44 3.57
N PRO A 134 -3.51 -12.47 4.21
CA PRO A 134 -3.42 -12.22 5.65
C PRO A 134 -3.74 -13.44 6.55
N ASP A 135 -4.59 -14.37 6.10
CA ASP A 135 -5.00 -15.56 6.87
C ASP A 135 -3.82 -16.49 7.25
N VAL A 136 -2.69 -16.37 6.55
CA VAL A 136 -1.50 -17.19 6.80
C VAL A 136 -0.40 -16.45 7.58
N TRP A 137 -0.61 -15.19 7.94
CA TRP A 137 0.41 -14.39 8.65
C TRP A 137 0.59 -14.85 10.10
N ASP A 138 -0.47 -15.33 10.74
CA ASP A 138 -0.47 -15.80 12.14
C ASP A 138 0.10 -17.22 12.33
N LYS A 139 0.55 -17.88 11.25
CA LYS A 139 1.07 -19.26 11.28
C LYS A 139 2.60 -19.35 11.29
N ILE A 140 3.31 -18.29 11.69
CA ILE A 140 4.78 -18.22 11.69
C ILE A 140 5.32 -17.91 13.08
#